data_AF-A0A170Z2S8-F1
#
_entry.id   AF-A0A170Z2S8-F1
#
_cell.length_a   1.000
_cell.length_b   1.000
_cell.length_c   1.000
_cell.angle_alpha   90.00
_cell.angle_beta   90.00
_cell.angle_gamma   90.00
#
_symmetry.space_group_name_H-M   'P 1'
#
loop_
_entity.id
_entity.type
_entity.pdbx_description
1 polymer ?
#
loop_
_entity_poly.entity_id
_entity_poly.type
_entity_poly.pdbx_seq_one_letter_code
_entity_poly.pdbx_strand_id
1 'polypeptide(L)'
;KILLVKLYRNRLVEKSVAVISMGGLSKLDSMISELPELLQRNTDILNEAERMLKEEEASDNQLKEQFKEKWNRTPSAKLTETFKSNIAKYREIINTAINADKVIRDKFEAHRRGMGLLSGGIESMKNSLPHPGSGGAQDTDASRLLRDLMDEVETLKAERDTIEGELKSATTDMKEKFLMSLADHGSINESAMSTEALGRAYGSLQQQVKESLSRQQTLLARIQEANNEMIQDRSGS
;
A
#
# COMPACT_ATOMS: atom_id res chain seq x y z
N LYS A 1 23.48 -28.62 -11.20
CA LYS A 1 24.25 -27.51 -10.56
C LYS A 1 24.20 -26.17 -11.32
N ILE A 2 24.50 -26.12 -12.62
CA ILE A 2 24.62 -24.85 -13.37
C ILE A 2 23.27 -24.16 -13.62
N LEU A 3 22.18 -24.89 -13.83
CA LEU A 3 20.87 -24.32 -14.19
C LEU A 3 20.08 -23.74 -13.00
N LEU A 4 20.02 -24.43 -11.85
CA LEU A 4 19.33 -23.93 -10.64
C LEU A 4 20.02 -22.70 -10.02
N VAL A 5 21.36 -22.70 -9.98
CA VAL A 5 22.14 -21.53 -9.56
C VAL A 5 22.01 -20.42 -10.60
N LYS A 6 21.96 -20.71 -11.90
CA LYS A 6 21.69 -19.68 -12.93
C LYS A 6 20.27 -19.09 -12.80
N LEU A 7 19.23 -19.90 -12.56
CA LEU A 7 17.85 -19.41 -12.44
C LEU A 7 17.62 -18.53 -11.19
N TYR A 8 18.10 -18.95 -10.01
CA TYR A 8 18.02 -18.12 -8.81
C TYR A 8 18.92 -16.88 -8.88
N ARG A 9 20.11 -17.00 -9.50
CA ARG A 9 20.99 -15.87 -9.78
C ARG A 9 20.35 -14.90 -10.78
N ASN A 10 19.64 -15.39 -11.79
CA ASN A 10 18.95 -14.56 -12.77
C ASN A 10 17.79 -13.79 -12.13
N ARG A 11 16.95 -14.44 -11.30
CA ARG A 11 15.87 -13.72 -10.60
C ARG A 11 16.39 -12.66 -9.60
N LEU A 12 17.51 -12.92 -8.92
CA LEU A 12 18.13 -11.92 -8.03
C LEU A 12 18.74 -10.75 -8.82
N VAL A 13 19.36 -11.05 -9.97
CA VAL A 13 19.88 -10.05 -10.91
C VAL A 13 18.75 -9.19 -11.48
N GLU A 14 17.67 -9.79 -11.94
CA GLU A 14 16.47 -9.08 -12.43
C GLU A 14 15.92 -8.12 -11.37
N LYS A 15 15.79 -8.58 -10.12
CA LYS A 15 15.36 -7.73 -8.99
C LYS A 15 16.33 -6.59 -8.71
N SER A 16 17.63 -6.84 -8.78
CA SER A 16 18.65 -5.79 -8.60
C SER A 16 18.57 -4.74 -9.72
N VAL A 17 18.44 -5.17 -10.98
CA VAL A 17 18.25 -4.25 -12.12
C VAL A 17 16.97 -3.44 -11.95
N ALA A 18 15.86 -4.05 -11.52
CA ALA A 18 14.61 -3.36 -11.25
C ALA A 18 14.79 -2.29 -10.15
N VAL A 19 15.41 -2.64 -9.01
CA VAL A 19 15.71 -1.71 -7.91
C VAL A 19 16.58 -0.54 -8.39
N ILE A 20 17.62 -0.81 -9.18
CA ILE A 20 18.50 0.23 -9.74
C ILE A 20 17.73 1.14 -10.69
N SER A 21 16.87 0.57 -11.56
CA SER A 21 16.08 1.37 -12.51
C SER A 21 15.09 2.31 -11.82
N MET A 22 14.67 1.97 -10.59
CA MET A 22 13.82 2.83 -9.75
C MET A 22 14.62 3.84 -8.90
N GLY A 23 15.93 3.96 -9.09
CA GLY A 23 16.80 4.91 -8.37
C GLY A 23 17.49 4.32 -7.12
N GLY A 24 17.30 3.03 -6.86
CA GLY A 24 17.98 2.29 -5.79
C GLY A 24 17.76 2.87 -4.39
N LEU A 25 18.69 2.54 -3.49
CA LEU A 25 18.63 2.98 -2.10
C LEU A 25 18.65 4.51 -1.95
N SER A 26 19.35 5.22 -2.83
CA SER A 26 19.45 6.69 -2.79
C SER A 26 18.09 7.37 -2.98
N LYS A 27 17.21 6.81 -3.82
CA LYS A 27 15.86 7.36 -3.99
C LYS A 27 15.04 7.23 -2.71
N LEU A 28 15.14 6.09 -2.02
CA LEU A 28 14.48 5.88 -0.74
C LEU A 28 15.04 6.78 0.37
N ASP A 29 16.38 6.94 0.43
CA ASP A 29 17.02 7.87 1.38
C ASP A 29 16.49 9.30 1.19
N SER A 30 16.38 9.78 -0.07
CA SER A 30 15.79 11.10 -0.39
C SER A 30 14.36 11.22 0.12
N MET A 31 13.50 10.26 -0.24
CA MET A 31 12.08 10.28 0.13
C MET A 31 11.90 10.29 1.66
N ILE A 32 12.69 9.51 2.39
CA ILE A 32 12.62 9.45 3.85
C ILE A 32 13.14 10.74 4.50
N SER A 33 14.16 11.36 3.90
CA SER A 33 14.70 12.64 4.38
C SER A 33 13.73 13.81 4.20
N GLU A 34 12.83 13.73 3.21
CA GLU A 34 11.82 14.75 2.90
C GLU A 34 10.58 14.66 3.81
N LEU A 35 10.25 13.49 4.38
CA LEU A 35 9.06 13.28 5.21
C LEU A 35 8.92 14.28 6.36
N PRO A 36 9.97 14.55 7.19
CA PRO A 36 9.85 15.48 8.31
C PRO A 36 9.51 16.90 7.86
N GLU A 37 10.06 17.35 6.74
CA GLU A 37 9.82 18.69 6.21
C GLU A 37 8.38 18.84 5.71
N LEU A 38 7.87 17.83 4.98
CA LEU A 38 6.48 17.80 4.51
C LEU A 38 5.48 17.78 5.68
N LEU A 39 5.77 16.98 6.71
CA LEU A 39 4.99 16.93 7.95
C LEU A 39 5.00 18.28 8.68
N GLN A 40 6.18 18.88 8.84
CA GLN A 40 6.35 20.16 9.52
C GLN A 40 5.57 21.26 8.80
N ARG A 41 5.68 21.34 7.47
CA ARG A 41 4.94 22.31 6.65
C ARG A 41 3.43 22.20 6.86
N ASN A 42 2.87 20.99 6.85
CA ASN A 42 1.43 20.78 7.09
C ASN A 42 1.03 21.16 8.52
N THR A 43 1.90 20.87 9.49
CA THR A 43 1.69 21.22 10.90
C THR A 43 1.68 22.74 11.11
N ASP A 44 2.60 23.46 10.48
CA ASP A 44 2.69 24.92 10.57
C ASP A 44 1.48 25.61 9.94
N ILE A 45 1.03 25.14 8.77
CA ILE A 45 -0.18 25.66 8.12
C ILE A 45 -1.40 25.48 9.04
N LEU A 46 -1.54 24.31 9.67
CA LEU A 46 -2.66 24.03 10.56
C LEU A 46 -2.60 24.88 11.84
N ASN A 47 -1.41 25.02 12.43
CA ASN A 47 -1.20 25.82 13.63
C ASN A 47 -1.48 27.31 13.37
N GLU A 48 -1.08 27.81 12.21
CA GLU A 48 -1.34 29.19 11.80
C GLU A 48 -2.83 29.43 11.56
N ALA A 49 -3.52 28.49 10.91
CA ALA A 49 -4.98 28.54 10.77
C ALA A 49 -5.69 28.57 12.13
N GLU A 50 -5.26 27.73 13.08
CA GLU A 50 -5.81 27.74 14.44
C GLU A 50 -5.51 29.05 15.19
N ARG A 51 -4.30 29.61 15.04
CA ARG A 51 -3.90 30.90 15.63
C ARG A 51 -4.81 32.01 15.14
N MET A 52 -5.04 32.13 13.83
CA MET A 52 -5.91 33.16 13.25
C MET A 52 -7.34 33.10 13.80
N LEU A 53 -7.89 31.89 14.00
CA LEU A 53 -9.22 31.71 14.57
C LEU A 53 -9.31 32.08 16.05
N LYS A 54 -8.21 31.91 16.81
CA LYS A 54 -8.11 32.30 18.22
C LYS A 54 -7.89 33.79 18.43
N GLU A 55 -7.29 34.48 17.46
CA GLU A 55 -7.02 35.92 17.52
C GLU A 55 -8.22 36.78 17.11
N GLU A 56 -8.90 36.43 16.01
CA GLU A 56 -10.34 36.68 15.96
C GLU A 56 -11.00 35.84 17.08
N GLU A 57 -12.28 35.86 17.42
CA GLU A 57 -12.77 35.31 18.71
C GLU A 57 -12.21 36.04 19.94
N ALA A 58 -10.90 36.08 20.22
CA ALA A 58 -10.36 36.92 21.29
C ALA A 58 -10.67 38.41 21.03
N SER A 59 -10.46 38.88 19.79
CA SER A 59 -10.84 40.23 19.38
C SER A 59 -12.36 40.45 19.45
N ASP A 60 -13.17 39.50 18.95
CA ASP A 60 -14.63 39.53 19.06
C ASP A 60 -15.12 39.67 20.51
N ASN A 61 -14.56 38.84 21.41
CA ASN A 61 -14.93 38.80 22.81
C ASN A 61 -14.57 40.12 23.50
N GLN A 62 -13.38 40.66 23.22
CA GLN A 62 -12.96 41.96 23.75
C GLN A 62 -13.88 43.09 23.28
N LEU A 63 -14.28 43.11 22.02
CA LEU A 63 -15.20 44.12 21.49
C LEU A 63 -16.61 43.96 22.08
N LYS A 64 -17.07 42.73 22.25
CA LYS A 64 -18.35 42.44 22.92
C LYS A 64 -18.37 42.93 24.37
N GLU A 65 -17.28 42.77 25.11
CA GLU A 65 -17.15 43.27 26.48
C GLU A 65 -17.17 44.81 26.53
N GLN A 66 -16.50 45.48 25.59
CA GLN A 66 -16.42 46.95 25.54
C GLN A 66 -17.75 47.59 25.11
N PHE A 67 -18.38 47.06 24.06
CA PHE A 67 -19.52 47.69 23.41
C PHE A 67 -20.88 47.10 23.81
N LYS A 68 -20.89 45.97 24.53
CA LYS A 68 -22.08 45.31 25.11
C LYS A 68 -23.21 45.19 24.10
N GLU A 69 -24.35 45.84 24.35
CA GLU A 69 -25.55 45.78 23.51
C GLU A 69 -25.36 46.36 22.10
N LYS A 70 -24.35 47.24 21.91
CA LYS A 70 -24.00 47.76 20.57
C LYS A 70 -23.24 46.74 19.72
N TRP A 71 -22.73 45.66 20.32
CA TRP A 71 -22.03 44.57 19.63
C TRP A 71 -22.92 43.32 19.55
N ASN A 72 -23.87 43.36 18.62
CA ASN A 72 -24.94 42.38 18.49
C ASN A 72 -24.73 41.39 17.32
N ARG A 73 -23.50 41.29 16.80
CA ARG A 73 -23.16 40.32 15.74
C ARG A 73 -23.17 38.89 16.30
N THR A 74 -23.28 37.90 15.39
CA THR A 74 -23.13 36.50 15.77
C THR A 74 -21.70 36.27 16.31
N PRO A 75 -21.52 35.65 17.49
CA PRO A 75 -20.20 35.44 18.06
C PRO A 75 -19.28 34.65 17.14
N SER A 76 -18.01 35.05 17.05
CA SER A 76 -17.03 34.41 16.18
C SER A 76 -16.82 32.94 16.57
N ALA A 77 -16.96 32.59 17.85
CA ALA A 77 -16.96 31.20 18.32
C ALA A 77 -18.01 30.31 17.63
N LYS A 78 -19.21 30.85 17.37
CA LYS A 78 -20.31 30.14 16.70
C LYS A 78 -20.09 30.06 15.18
N LEU A 79 -19.58 31.13 14.59
CA LEU A 79 -19.28 31.16 13.14
C LEU A 79 -18.13 30.21 12.76
N THR A 80 -17.21 29.95 13.69
CA THR A 80 -15.99 29.18 13.42
C THR A 80 -16.03 27.72 13.90
N GLU A 81 -17.17 27.25 14.41
CA GLU A 81 -17.34 25.91 14.98
C GLU A 81 -16.93 24.80 14.00
N THR A 82 -17.38 24.86 12.74
CA THR A 82 -17.02 23.90 11.70
C THR A 82 -15.52 23.90 11.40
N PHE A 83 -14.86 25.07 11.41
CA PHE A 83 -13.42 25.16 11.19
C PHE A 83 -12.65 24.54 12.36
N LYS A 84 -13.07 24.76 13.60
CA LYS A 84 -12.48 24.11 14.79
C LYS A 84 -12.63 22.59 14.74
N SER A 85 -13.79 22.08 14.32
CA SER A 85 -14.00 20.64 14.10
C SER A 85 -13.05 20.09 13.03
N ASN A 86 -12.88 20.80 11.91
CA ASN A 86 -11.94 20.40 10.87
C ASN A 86 -10.49 20.44 11.33
N ILE A 87 -10.09 21.45 12.12
CA ILE A 87 -8.74 21.53 12.70
C ILE A 87 -8.46 20.31 13.59
N ALA A 88 -9.42 19.91 14.43
CA ALA A 88 -9.28 18.72 15.27
C ALA A 88 -9.08 17.46 14.42
N LYS A 89 -9.89 17.27 13.36
CA LYS A 89 -9.73 16.14 12.42
C LYS A 89 -8.37 16.15 11.73
N TYR A 90 -7.90 17.29 11.24
CA TYR A 90 -6.59 17.38 10.60
C TYR A 90 -5.44 17.11 11.57
N ARG A 91 -5.58 17.51 12.83
CA ARG A 91 -4.61 17.19 13.89
C ARG A 91 -4.54 15.69 14.16
N GLU A 92 -5.67 14.98 14.16
CA GLU A 92 -5.69 13.51 14.25
C GLU A 92 -5.01 12.83 13.05
N ILE A 93 -5.24 13.35 11.83
CA ILE A 93 -4.58 12.85 10.61
C ILE A 93 -3.06 13.05 10.70
N ILE A 94 -2.59 14.23 11.13
CA ILE A 94 -1.17 14.52 11.34
C ILE A 94 -0.56 13.56 12.38
N ASN A 95 -1.24 13.34 13.50
CA ASN A 95 -0.77 12.41 14.54
C ASN A 95 -0.68 10.97 14.01
N THR A 96 -1.64 10.56 13.17
CA THR A 96 -1.61 9.24 12.51
C THR A 96 -0.43 9.14 11.54
N ALA A 97 -0.17 10.20 10.77
CA ALA A 97 0.97 10.28 9.85
C ALA A 97 2.31 10.19 10.59
N ILE A 98 2.48 10.88 11.74
CA ILE A 98 3.68 10.78 12.58
C ILE A 98 3.99 9.33 12.96
N ASN A 99 2.95 8.58 13.36
CA ASN A 99 3.12 7.17 13.73
C ASN A 99 3.46 6.30 12.51
N ALA A 100 2.81 6.55 11.36
CA ALA A 100 3.11 5.85 10.12
C ALA A 100 4.55 6.10 9.64
N ASP A 101 5.03 7.35 9.69
CA ASP A 101 6.38 7.74 9.32
C ASP A 101 7.43 7.06 10.20
N LYS A 102 7.16 6.94 11.51
CA LYS A 102 8.02 6.18 12.42
C LYS A 102 8.11 4.72 12.01
N VAL A 103 6.99 4.06 11.73
CA VAL A 103 6.97 2.66 11.27
C VAL A 103 7.72 2.50 9.95
N ILE A 104 7.57 3.43 9.01
CA ILE A 104 8.28 3.42 7.74
C ILE A 104 9.78 3.55 7.96
N ARG A 105 10.22 4.49 8.82
CA ARG A 105 11.64 4.69 9.16
C ARG A 105 12.25 3.45 9.80
N ASP A 106 11.58 2.88 10.80
CA ASP A 106 12.05 1.68 11.49
C ASP A 106 12.19 0.49 10.52
N LYS A 107 11.20 0.31 9.63
CA LYS A 107 11.25 -0.71 8.57
C LYS A 107 12.36 -0.43 7.56
N PHE A 108 12.56 0.83 7.17
CA PHE A 108 13.61 1.20 6.24
C PHE A 108 14.98 0.86 6.80
N GLU A 109 15.28 1.30 8.02
CA GLU A 109 16.56 1.05 8.69
C GLU A 109 16.81 -0.46 8.86
N ALA A 110 15.80 -1.22 9.29
CA ALA A 110 15.91 -2.67 9.44
C ALA A 110 16.30 -3.40 8.13
N HIS A 111 15.87 -2.90 6.97
CA HIS A 111 16.11 -3.53 5.67
C HIS A 111 17.14 -2.80 4.80
N ARG A 112 17.70 -1.68 5.30
CA ARG A 112 18.57 -0.76 4.55
C ARG A 112 19.76 -1.47 3.92
N ARG A 113 20.39 -2.37 4.68
CA ARG A 113 21.54 -3.17 4.20
C ARG A 113 21.16 -4.04 3.00
N GLY A 114 20.05 -4.76 3.06
CA GLY A 114 19.61 -5.65 1.98
C GLY A 114 19.29 -4.88 0.70
N MET A 115 18.60 -3.75 0.84
CA MET A 115 18.35 -2.83 -0.28
C MET A 115 19.63 -2.22 -0.84
N GLY A 116 20.60 -1.90 0.01
CA GLY A 116 21.93 -1.44 -0.40
C GLY A 116 22.67 -2.47 -1.26
N LEU A 117 22.62 -3.75 -0.89
CA LEU A 117 23.21 -4.83 -1.69
C LEU A 117 22.54 -4.96 -3.07
N LEU A 118 21.21 -4.92 -3.12
CA LEU A 118 20.47 -4.95 -4.39
C LEU A 118 20.76 -3.72 -5.26
N SER A 119 20.97 -2.56 -4.63
CA SER A 119 21.27 -1.29 -5.32
C SER A 119 22.72 -1.22 -5.81
N GLY A 120 23.64 -1.96 -5.20
CA GLY A 120 25.07 -2.01 -5.57
C GLY A 120 25.36 -2.82 -6.84
N GLY A 121 24.33 -3.45 -7.43
CA GLY A 121 24.46 -4.20 -8.67
C GLY A 121 25.09 -5.59 -8.51
N ILE A 122 25.23 -6.27 -9.65
CA ILE A 122 25.57 -7.69 -9.72
C ILE A 122 26.91 -8.01 -9.05
N GLU A 123 27.93 -7.19 -9.25
CA GLU A 123 29.27 -7.44 -8.70
C GLU A 123 29.29 -7.28 -7.17
N SER A 124 28.62 -6.26 -6.64
CA SER A 124 28.49 -6.06 -5.18
C SER A 124 27.75 -7.22 -4.52
N MET A 125 26.68 -7.71 -5.15
CA MET A 125 25.95 -8.88 -4.69
C MET A 125 26.80 -10.16 -4.74
N LYS A 126 27.52 -10.42 -5.84
CA LYS A 126 28.39 -11.60 -5.98
C LYS A 126 29.43 -11.65 -4.86
N ASN A 127 30.04 -10.52 -4.53
CA ASN A 127 31.06 -10.43 -3.48
C ASN A 127 30.48 -10.61 -2.07
N SER A 128 29.17 -10.37 -1.90
CA SER A 128 28.49 -10.48 -0.61
C SER A 128 27.85 -11.86 -0.38
N LEU A 129 27.78 -12.71 -1.41
CA LEU A 129 27.22 -14.05 -1.31
C LEU A 129 28.30 -15.05 -0.88
N PRO A 130 27.99 -15.97 0.06
CA PRO A 130 28.90 -17.05 0.39
C PRO A 130 29.14 -17.95 -0.83
N HIS A 131 30.39 -18.36 -1.03
CA HIS A 131 30.74 -19.28 -2.11
C HIS A 131 30.14 -20.66 -1.79
N PRO A 132 29.40 -21.28 -2.72
CA PRO A 132 28.86 -22.61 -2.47
C PRO A 132 30.01 -23.61 -2.30
N GLY A 133 29.88 -24.51 -1.33
CA GLY A 133 30.78 -25.65 -1.18
C GLY A 133 30.84 -26.52 -2.45
N SER A 134 31.86 -27.36 -2.54
CA SER A 134 32.10 -28.24 -3.69
C SER A 134 30.97 -29.26 -3.96
N GLY A 135 30.03 -29.47 -3.03
CA GLY A 135 28.82 -30.28 -3.24
C GLY A 135 27.94 -29.80 -4.39
N GLY A 136 27.74 -30.64 -5.39
CA GLY A 136 26.90 -30.31 -6.55
C GLY A 136 25.42 -30.52 -6.26
N ALA A 137 24.60 -29.47 -6.39
CA ALA A 137 23.16 -29.65 -6.46
C ALA A 137 22.81 -30.51 -7.68
N GLN A 138 22.40 -31.75 -7.44
CA GLN A 138 21.80 -32.62 -8.44
C GLN A 138 20.41 -32.07 -8.81
N ASP A 139 20.05 -32.17 -10.08
CA ASP A 139 18.72 -31.79 -10.57
C ASP A 139 17.81 -32.98 -10.26
N THR A 140 17.20 -32.97 -9.08
CA THR A 140 16.24 -33.99 -8.64
C THR A 140 14.85 -33.68 -9.20
N ASP A 141 13.97 -34.68 -9.23
CA ASP A 141 12.59 -34.48 -9.67
C ASP A 141 11.86 -33.47 -8.78
N ALA A 142 12.10 -33.49 -7.46
CA ALA A 142 11.62 -32.47 -6.53
C ALA A 142 12.08 -31.06 -6.92
N SER A 143 13.32 -30.91 -7.39
CA SER A 143 13.86 -29.61 -7.82
C SER A 143 13.29 -29.09 -9.15
N ARG A 144 12.83 -29.99 -10.02
CA ARG A 144 12.10 -29.65 -11.26
C ARG A 144 10.66 -29.27 -10.94
N LEU A 145 9.98 -30.08 -10.13
CA LEU A 145 8.63 -29.80 -9.66
C LEU A 145 8.56 -28.44 -8.96
N LEU A 146 9.50 -28.12 -8.08
CA LEU A 146 9.57 -26.79 -7.44
C LEU A 146 9.69 -25.65 -8.45
N ARG A 147 10.41 -25.85 -9.57
CA ARG A 147 10.55 -24.84 -10.61
C ARG A 147 9.21 -24.59 -11.30
N ASP A 148 8.53 -25.65 -11.68
CA ASP A 148 7.21 -25.58 -12.32
C ASP A 148 6.19 -24.91 -11.39
N LEU A 149 6.20 -25.28 -10.10
CA LEU A 149 5.36 -24.64 -9.08
C LEU A 149 5.70 -23.15 -8.90
N MET A 150 6.98 -22.76 -8.98
CA MET A 150 7.37 -21.35 -8.92
C MET A 150 6.95 -20.57 -10.17
N ASP A 151 6.81 -21.22 -11.32
CA ASP A 151 6.27 -20.59 -12.52
C ASP A 151 4.73 -20.44 -12.41
N GLU A 152 4.02 -21.42 -11.83
CA GLU A 152 2.61 -21.28 -11.46
C GLU A 152 2.38 -20.09 -10.50
N VAL A 153 3.32 -19.83 -9.57
CA VAL A 153 3.26 -18.65 -8.67
C VAL A 153 3.36 -17.35 -9.45
N GLU A 154 4.27 -17.25 -10.42
CA GLU A 154 4.40 -16.03 -11.23
C GLU A 154 3.18 -15.82 -12.13
N THR A 155 2.61 -16.88 -12.70
CA THR A 155 1.32 -16.81 -13.42
C THR A 155 0.21 -16.28 -12.51
N LEU A 156 0.09 -16.80 -11.28
CA LEU A 156 -0.93 -16.37 -10.33
C LEU A 156 -0.79 -14.89 -9.94
N LYS A 157 0.44 -14.38 -9.84
CA LYS A 157 0.69 -12.95 -9.59
C LYS A 157 0.27 -12.09 -10.78
N ALA A 158 0.65 -12.49 -12.00
CA ALA A 158 0.28 -11.75 -13.21
C ALA A 158 -1.25 -11.71 -13.44
N GLU A 159 -1.94 -12.82 -13.16
CA GLU A 159 -3.41 -12.86 -13.14
C GLU A 159 -3.98 -11.85 -12.14
N ARG A 160 -3.40 -11.76 -10.93
CA ARG A 160 -3.84 -10.79 -9.90
C ARG A 160 -3.60 -9.34 -10.29
N ASP A 161 -2.48 -9.03 -10.92
CA ASP A 161 -2.19 -7.68 -11.41
C ASP A 161 -3.24 -7.24 -12.43
N THR A 162 -3.70 -8.18 -13.28
CA THR A 162 -4.79 -7.95 -14.25
C THR A 162 -6.13 -7.73 -13.54
N ILE A 163 -6.49 -8.62 -12.59
CA ILE A 163 -7.71 -8.49 -11.78
C ILE A 163 -7.73 -7.15 -11.03
N GLU A 164 -6.61 -6.74 -10.44
CA GLU A 164 -6.48 -5.46 -9.74
C GLU A 164 -6.68 -4.28 -10.71
N GLY A 165 -6.13 -4.35 -11.91
CA GLY A 165 -6.34 -3.37 -12.97
C GLY A 165 -7.81 -3.26 -13.39
N GLU A 166 -8.48 -4.39 -13.59
CA GLU A 166 -9.90 -4.46 -13.93
C GLU A 166 -10.78 -3.92 -12.78
N LEU A 167 -10.46 -4.27 -11.52
CA LEU A 167 -11.16 -3.75 -10.34
C LEU A 167 -11.04 -2.22 -10.21
N LYS A 168 -9.83 -1.66 -10.45
CA LYS A 168 -9.59 -0.22 -10.36
C LYS A 168 -10.25 0.57 -11.49
N SER A 169 -10.40 -0.05 -12.67
CA SER A 169 -10.97 0.60 -13.86
C SER A 169 -12.48 0.41 -14.00
N ALA A 170 -13.05 -0.63 -13.38
CA ALA A 170 -14.48 -0.83 -13.34
C ALA A 170 -15.17 0.35 -12.63
N THR A 171 -16.13 0.97 -13.32
CA THR A 171 -16.96 2.06 -12.80
C THR A 171 -18.43 1.72 -13.02
N THR A 172 -19.28 2.13 -12.07
CA THR A 172 -20.72 1.93 -12.16
C THR A 172 -21.41 3.26 -11.89
N ASP A 173 -21.83 3.95 -12.96
CA ASP A 173 -22.69 5.13 -12.80
C ASP A 173 -24.13 4.70 -12.58
N MET A 174 -24.67 5.07 -11.41
CA MET A 174 -26.04 4.75 -10.99
C MET A 174 -26.98 5.95 -11.04
N LYS A 175 -26.48 7.14 -11.40
CA LYS A 175 -27.24 8.39 -11.32
C LYS A 175 -28.53 8.31 -12.13
N GLU A 176 -28.44 7.88 -13.38
CA GLU A 176 -29.61 7.77 -14.28
C GLU A 176 -30.61 6.73 -13.75
N LYS A 177 -30.13 5.57 -13.28
CA LYS A 177 -30.97 4.51 -12.72
C LYS A 177 -31.73 4.97 -11.47
N PHE A 178 -31.06 5.71 -10.58
CA PHE A 178 -31.72 6.27 -9.40
C PHE A 178 -32.74 7.34 -9.77
N LEU A 179 -32.43 8.21 -10.72
CA LEU A 179 -33.37 9.24 -11.21
C LEU A 179 -34.61 8.60 -11.85
N MET A 180 -34.44 7.55 -12.66
CA MET A 180 -35.56 6.79 -13.24
C MET A 180 -36.40 6.12 -12.16
N SER A 181 -35.78 5.41 -11.21
CA SER A 181 -36.52 4.79 -10.09
C SER A 181 -37.30 5.82 -9.26
N LEU A 182 -36.72 7.00 -9.03
CA LEU A 182 -37.40 8.07 -8.31
C LEU A 182 -38.59 8.63 -9.10
N ALA A 183 -38.44 8.79 -10.42
CA ALA A 183 -39.51 9.25 -11.29
C ALA A 183 -40.67 8.23 -11.38
N ASP A 184 -40.36 6.94 -11.49
CA ASP A 184 -41.35 5.87 -11.71
C ASP A 184 -42.03 5.39 -10.43
N HIS A 185 -41.29 5.35 -9.31
CA HIS A 185 -41.76 4.76 -8.04
C HIS A 185 -41.89 5.76 -6.89
N GLY A 186 -41.55 7.04 -7.11
CA GLY A 186 -41.60 8.09 -6.08
C GLY A 186 -40.63 7.90 -4.91
N SER A 187 -39.81 6.84 -4.94
CA SER A 187 -38.84 6.47 -3.93
C SER A 187 -37.70 5.64 -4.54
N ILE A 188 -36.56 5.58 -3.86
CA ILE A 188 -35.39 4.83 -4.31
C ILE A 188 -35.08 3.75 -3.28
N ASN A 189 -35.03 2.48 -3.72
CA ASN A 189 -34.45 1.40 -2.93
C ASN A 189 -32.96 1.27 -3.23
N GLU A 190 -32.17 2.19 -2.65
CA GLU A 190 -30.74 2.33 -2.95
C GLU A 190 -29.98 1.03 -2.70
N SER A 191 -30.27 0.34 -1.60
CA SER A 191 -29.57 -0.88 -1.20
C SER A 191 -29.73 -1.99 -2.24
N ALA A 192 -30.96 -2.33 -2.63
CA ALA A 192 -31.21 -3.40 -3.59
C ALA A 192 -30.61 -3.07 -4.97
N MET A 193 -30.83 -1.85 -5.45
CA MET A 193 -30.34 -1.40 -6.76
C MET A 193 -28.81 -1.36 -6.83
N SER A 194 -28.16 -0.89 -5.77
CA SER A 194 -26.69 -0.84 -5.69
C SER A 194 -26.10 -2.23 -5.61
N THR A 195 -26.67 -3.13 -4.79
CA THR A 195 -26.21 -4.52 -4.71
C THR A 195 -26.32 -5.23 -6.05
N GLU A 196 -27.42 -5.05 -6.78
CA GLU A 196 -27.59 -5.65 -8.10
C GLU A 196 -26.58 -5.09 -9.11
N ALA A 197 -26.39 -3.77 -9.14
CA ALA A 197 -25.47 -3.13 -10.07
C ALA A 197 -24.00 -3.49 -9.78
N LEU A 198 -23.61 -3.47 -8.51
CA LEU A 198 -22.28 -3.91 -8.07
C LEU A 198 -22.08 -5.41 -8.34
N GLY A 199 -23.10 -6.24 -8.14
CA GLY A 199 -23.05 -7.66 -8.47
C GLY A 199 -22.81 -7.91 -9.95
N ARG A 200 -23.43 -7.11 -10.83
CA ARG A 200 -23.19 -7.18 -12.28
C ARG A 200 -21.80 -6.69 -12.67
N ALA A 201 -21.33 -5.59 -12.10
CA ALA A 201 -20.05 -4.98 -12.47
C ALA A 201 -18.84 -5.74 -11.89
N TYR A 202 -18.96 -6.25 -10.67
CA TYR A 202 -17.82 -6.80 -9.92
C TYR A 202 -17.96 -8.29 -9.58
N GLY A 203 -19.11 -8.92 -9.84
CA GLY A 203 -19.37 -10.30 -9.41
C GLY A 203 -18.39 -11.32 -9.99
N SER A 204 -18.05 -11.21 -11.28
CA SER A 204 -17.05 -12.09 -11.91
C SER A 204 -15.65 -11.85 -11.34
N LEU A 205 -15.27 -10.59 -11.11
CA LEU A 205 -13.98 -10.22 -10.50
C LEU A 205 -13.87 -10.75 -9.08
N GLN A 206 -14.93 -10.63 -8.27
CA GLN A 206 -14.98 -11.20 -6.93
C GLN A 206 -14.81 -12.72 -6.94
N GLN A 207 -15.40 -13.40 -7.92
CA GLN A 207 -15.24 -14.85 -8.07
C GLN A 207 -13.80 -15.22 -8.44
N GLN A 208 -13.20 -14.51 -9.40
CA GLN A 208 -11.79 -14.71 -9.78
C GLN A 208 -10.82 -14.48 -8.60
N VAL A 209 -11.07 -13.47 -7.76
CA VAL A 209 -10.28 -13.24 -6.54
C VAL A 209 -10.39 -14.45 -5.59
N LYS A 210 -11.59 -14.97 -5.36
CA LYS A 210 -11.81 -16.14 -4.48
C LYS A 210 -11.09 -17.38 -5.02
N GLU A 211 -11.19 -17.63 -6.32
CA GLU A 211 -10.51 -18.74 -6.98
C GLU A 211 -9.00 -18.60 -6.91
N SER A 212 -8.48 -17.38 -7.11
CA SER A 212 -7.04 -17.07 -6.97
C SER A 212 -6.53 -17.33 -5.55
N LEU A 213 -7.32 -17.04 -4.52
CA LEU A 213 -6.98 -17.36 -3.12
C LEU A 213 -6.96 -18.87 -2.86
N SER A 214 -7.97 -19.60 -3.36
CA SER A 214 -8.02 -21.06 -3.25
C SER A 214 -6.84 -21.73 -3.96
N ARG A 215 -6.51 -21.28 -5.18
CA ARG A 215 -5.35 -21.77 -5.94
C ARG A 215 -4.05 -21.51 -5.19
N GLN A 216 -3.89 -20.35 -4.55
CA GLN A 216 -2.71 -20.06 -3.74
C GLN A 216 -2.55 -21.05 -2.58
N GLN A 217 -3.63 -21.41 -1.88
CA GLN A 217 -3.56 -22.34 -0.75
C GLN A 217 -3.05 -23.72 -1.20
N THR A 218 -3.61 -24.25 -2.28
CA THR A 218 -3.17 -25.52 -2.86
C THR A 218 -1.72 -25.43 -3.36
N LEU A 219 -1.36 -24.34 -4.01
CA LEU A 219 -0.01 -24.13 -4.55
C LEU A 219 1.04 -24.06 -3.42
N LEU A 220 0.76 -23.33 -2.34
CA LEU A 220 1.65 -23.25 -1.18
C LEU A 220 1.86 -24.62 -0.51
N ALA A 221 0.80 -25.42 -0.38
CA ALA A 221 0.92 -26.77 0.17
C ALA A 221 1.84 -27.65 -0.68
N ARG A 222 1.66 -27.65 -2.02
CA ARG A 222 2.50 -28.39 -2.97
C ARG A 222 3.95 -27.92 -2.93
N ILE A 223 4.18 -26.60 -2.84
CA ILE A 223 5.54 -26.03 -2.72
C ILE A 223 6.21 -26.50 -1.43
N GLN A 224 5.49 -26.49 -0.32
CA GLN A 224 6.04 -26.92 0.98
C GLN A 224 6.43 -28.39 0.95
N GLU A 225 5.57 -29.25 0.40
CA GLU A 225 5.83 -30.68 0.23
C GLU A 225 7.07 -30.93 -0.63
N ALA A 226 7.11 -30.38 -1.85
CA ALA A 226 8.23 -30.54 -2.77
C ALA A 226 9.55 -29.95 -2.20
N ASN A 227 9.47 -28.87 -1.41
CA ASN A 227 10.64 -28.31 -0.74
C ASN A 227 11.15 -29.21 0.38
N ASN A 228 10.27 -29.82 1.16
CA ASN A 228 10.67 -30.78 2.20
C ASN A 228 11.37 -32.00 1.59
N GLU A 229 10.84 -32.54 0.49
CA GLU A 229 11.45 -33.64 -0.27
C GLU A 229 12.85 -33.24 -0.79
N MET A 230 12.97 -32.06 -1.39
CA MET A 230 14.28 -31.56 -1.87
C MET A 230 15.30 -31.39 -0.72
N ILE A 231 14.86 -30.98 0.47
CA ILE A 231 15.74 -30.86 1.65
C ILE A 231 16.19 -32.26 2.12
N GLN A 232 15.28 -33.23 2.15
CA GLN A 232 15.59 -34.61 2.50
C GLN A 232 16.64 -35.21 1.55
N ASP A 233 16.43 -35.07 0.24
CA ASP A 233 17.38 -35.51 -0.81
C ASP A 233 18.78 -34.91 -0.63
N ARG A 234 18.88 -33.68 -0.14
CA ARG A 234 20.16 -33.00 0.14
C ARG A 234 20.81 -33.39 1.45
N SER A 235 20.04 -33.87 2.42
CA SER A 235 20.52 -34.30 3.73
C SER A 235 20.90 -35.79 3.78
N GLY A 236 20.33 -36.60 2.89
CA GLY A 236 20.62 -38.02 2.74
C GLY A 236 21.73 -38.35 1.74
N SER A 237 22.33 -37.33 1.10
CA SER A 237 23.42 -37.46 0.12
C SER A 237 24.68 -36.75 0.58
#